data_AF-R9B456-F1
#
_entry.id   AF-R9B456-F1
#
_cell.length_a   1.000
_cell.length_b   1.000
_cell.length_c   1.000
_cell.angle_alpha   90.00
_cell.angle_beta   90.00
_cell.angle_gamma   90.00
#
_symmetry.space_group_name_H-M   'P 1'
#
loop_
_entity.id
_entity.type
_entity.pdbx_description
1 polymer ?
#
loop_
_entity_poly.entity_id
_entity_poly.type
_entity_poly.pdbx_seq_one_letter_code
_entity_poly.pdbx_strand_id
1 'polypeptide(L)'
;MAKRTLSRCGMVMKYAIAHGYRYDNPAGDLVYALKNKRVKNLASLPASDMPEFLRKVRAYPSDAQTHHAIILIMLTGVRVSELLQARWDEFDLDGHKWNTRVMNEV
;
A
#
# COMPACT_ATOMS: atom_id res chain seq x y z
N MET A 1 -11.29 0.62 10.14
CA MET A 1 -12.19 1.61 9.53
C MET A 1 -12.51 2.76 10.48
N ALA A 2 -13.02 2.52 11.69
CA ALA A 2 -13.39 3.57 12.66
C ALA A 2 -12.37 4.72 12.82
N LYS A 3 -11.09 4.44 13.12
CA LYS A 3 -10.05 5.48 13.21
C LYS A 3 -9.79 6.24 11.90
N ARG A 4 -9.89 5.57 10.76
CA ARG A 4 -9.69 6.19 9.43
C ARG A 4 -10.84 7.14 9.13
N THR A 5 -12.08 6.72 9.40
CA THR A 5 -13.27 7.57 9.29
C THR A 5 -13.15 8.76 10.23
N LEU A 6 -12.75 8.54 11.48
CA LEU A 6 -12.56 9.61 12.46
C LEU A 6 -11.55 10.65 11.99
N SER A 7 -10.40 10.20 11.47
CA SER A 7 -9.38 11.08 10.90
C SER A 7 -9.93 11.92 9.74
N ARG A 8 -10.71 11.33 8.82
CA ARG A 8 -11.34 12.06 7.70
C ARG A 8 -12.37 13.08 8.19
N CYS A 9 -13.25 12.70 9.11
CA CYS A 9 -14.20 13.62 9.74
C CYS A 9 -13.47 14.78 10.43
N GLY A 10 -12.39 14.50 11.15
CA GLY A 10 -11.55 15.51 11.77
C GLY A 10 -10.92 16.48 10.76
N MET A 11 -10.49 16.01 9.59
CA MET A 11 -9.98 16.90 8.52
C MET A 11 -11.06 17.83 7.98
N VAL A 12 -12.28 17.31 7.74
CA VAL A 12 -13.41 18.13 7.29
C VAL A 12 -13.76 19.21 8.33
N MET A 13 -13.77 18.85 9.61
CA MET A 13 -14.04 19.82 10.69
C MET A 13 -12.93 20.87 10.79
N LYS A 14 -11.66 20.48 10.63
CA LYS A 14 -10.53 21.44 10.58
C LYS A 14 -10.66 22.40 9.40
N TYR A 15 -11.07 21.92 8.24
CA TYR A 15 -11.36 22.77 7.09
C TYR A 15 -12.48 23.77 7.42
N ALA A 16 -13.56 23.31 8.06
CA ALA A 16 -14.67 24.17 8.44
C ALA A 16 -14.26 25.28 9.44
N ILE A 17 -13.38 24.95 10.39
CA ILE A 17 -12.82 25.94 11.33
C ILE A 17 -11.96 26.97 10.60
N ALA A 18 -11.09 26.52 9.69
CA ALA A 18 -10.21 27.42 8.94
C ALA A 18 -11.00 28.44 8.09
N HIS A 19 -12.22 28.09 7.68
CA HIS A 19 -13.12 28.95 6.91
C HIS A 19 -14.16 29.67 7.77
N GLY A 20 -14.08 29.56 9.10
CA GLY A 20 -14.99 30.23 10.03
C GLY A 20 -16.42 29.68 10.07
N TYR A 21 -16.70 28.52 9.46
CA TYR A 21 -18.02 27.88 9.52
C TYR A 21 -18.34 27.29 10.90
N ARG A 22 -17.32 27.04 11.71
CA ARG A 22 -17.43 26.52 13.09
C ARG A 22 -16.19 26.88 13.90
N TYR A 23 -16.24 26.73 15.22
CA TYR A 23 -15.14 27.09 16.12
C TYR A 23 -14.48 25.89 16.80
N ASP A 24 -15.09 24.72 16.70
CA ASP A 24 -14.70 23.51 17.43
C ASP A 24 -14.62 22.29 16.50
N ASN A 25 -14.20 21.12 17.02
CA ASN A 25 -14.17 19.86 16.28
C ASN A 25 -14.73 18.69 17.14
N PRO A 26 -15.94 18.16 16.87
CA PRO A 26 -16.58 17.17 17.73
C PRO A 26 -15.99 15.77 17.49
N ALA A 27 -15.23 15.59 16.41
CA ALA A 27 -14.52 14.36 16.13
C ALA A 27 -13.31 14.17 17.07
N GLY A 28 -12.89 15.21 17.81
CA GLY A 28 -11.81 15.07 18.80
C GLY A 28 -12.17 14.08 19.92
N ASP A 29 -13.38 14.20 20.47
CA ASP A 29 -13.80 13.45 21.66
C ASP A 29 -14.01 11.96 21.38
N LEU A 30 -14.36 11.64 20.13
CA LEU A 30 -14.56 10.27 19.67
C LEU A 30 -13.26 9.44 19.66
N VAL A 31 -12.07 10.05 19.74
CA VAL A 31 -10.79 9.32 19.80
C VAL A 31 -10.75 8.37 21.01
N TYR A 32 -11.29 8.81 22.15
CA TYR A 32 -11.27 8.05 23.41
C TYR A 32 -12.39 7.01 23.48
N ALA A 33 -13.49 7.23 22.76
CA ALA A 33 -14.63 6.31 22.71
C ALA A 33 -14.37 5.10 21.78
N LEU A 34 -13.48 5.24 20.80
CA LEU A 34 -13.21 4.18 19.84
C LEU A 34 -12.20 3.14 20.38
N LYS A 35 -12.64 1.89 20.47
CA LYS A 35 -11.75 0.76 20.79
C LYS A 35 -10.65 0.61 19.75
N ASN A 36 -9.41 0.47 20.23
CA ASN A 36 -8.26 0.16 19.38
C ASN A 36 -8.41 -1.25 18.80
N LYS A 37 -8.38 -1.37 17.48
CA LYS A 37 -8.22 -2.67 16.81
C LYS A 37 -6.79 -3.16 17.08
N ARG A 38 -6.62 -4.37 17.60
CA ARG A 38 -5.31 -5.03 17.63
C ARG A 38 -4.87 -5.29 16.19
N VAL A 39 -3.75 -4.69 15.80
CA VAL A 39 -3.16 -4.92 14.49
C VAL A 39 -2.25 -6.13 14.60
N LYS A 40 -2.49 -7.16 13.77
CA LYS A 40 -1.53 -8.23 13.55
C LYS A 40 -0.64 -7.80 12.39
N ASN A 41 0.60 -7.43 12.69
CA ASN A 41 1.59 -7.13 11.66
C ASN A 41 1.94 -8.42 10.92
N LEU A 42 2.16 -8.30 9.61
CA LEU A 42 2.73 -9.39 8.82
C LEU A 42 4.23 -9.42 9.13
N ALA A 43 4.69 -10.54 9.71
CA ALA A 43 6.12 -10.71 9.99
C ALA A 43 6.89 -10.81 8.67
N SER A 44 8.10 -10.27 8.65
CA SER A 44 9.02 -10.45 7.53
C SER A 44 9.37 -11.93 7.39
N LEU A 45 9.51 -12.39 6.15
CA LEU A 45 10.04 -13.73 5.86
C LEU A 45 11.52 -13.78 6.27
N PRO A 46 11.94 -14.73 7.13
CA PRO A 46 13.34 -14.94 7.44
C PRO A 46 14.14 -15.35 6.19
N ALA A 47 15.39 -14.92 6.10
CA ALA A 47 16.26 -15.28 4.96
C ALA A 47 16.47 -16.80 4.86
N SER A 48 16.45 -17.53 5.98
CA SER A 48 16.52 -18.99 6.03
C SER A 48 15.36 -19.68 5.30
N ASP A 49 14.20 -19.04 5.27
CA ASP A 49 12.96 -19.61 4.73
C ASP A 49 12.79 -19.27 3.24
N MET A 50 13.61 -18.36 2.72
CA MET A 50 13.57 -17.90 1.34
C MET A 50 13.69 -19.04 0.30
N PRO A 51 14.61 -20.01 0.43
CA PRO A 51 14.73 -21.08 -0.56
C PRO A 51 13.43 -21.91 -0.69
N GLU A 52 12.82 -22.23 0.46
CA GLU A 52 11.58 -22.99 0.50
C GLU A 52 10.39 -22.17 -0.01
N PHE A 53 10.35 -20.88 0.33
CA PHE A 53 9.35 -19.96 -0.20
C PHE A 53 9.40 -19.88 -1.73
N LEU A 54 10.58 -19.68 -2.32
CA LEU A 54 10.75 -19.63 -3.78
C LEU A 54 10.37 -20.96 -4.45
N ARG A 55 10.63 -22.10 -3.80
CA ARG A 55 10.17 -23.41 -4.27
C ARG A 55 8.64 -23.48 -4.32
N LYS A 56 7.97 -23.01 -3.27
CA LYS A 56 6.50 -22.96 -3.21
C LYS A 56 5.90 -22.00 -4.22
N VAL A 57 6.50 -20.82 -4.40
CA VAL A 57 6.08 -19.85 -5.42
C VAL A 57 6.11 -20.51 -6.79
N ARG A 58 7.23 -21.14 -7.19
CA ARG A 58 7.35 -21.81 -8.49
C ARG A 58 6.39 -22.98 -8.68
N ALA A 59 6.07 -23.72 -7.62
CA ALA A 59 5.14 -24.84 -7.68
C ALA A 59 3.66 -24.41 -7.62
N TYR A 60 3.38 -23.14 -7.33
CA TYR A 60 2.02 -22.65 -7.21
C TYR A 60 1.30 -22.70 -8.57
N PRO A 61 0.10 -23.31 -8.66
CA PRO A 61 -0.64 -23.41 -9.91
C PRO A 61 -1.25 -22.05 -10.23
N SER A 62 -0.54 -21.25 -11.01
CA SER A 62 -1.00 -19.99 -11.59
C SER A 62 -0.55 -19.88 -13.04
N ASP A 63 -1.16 -18.97 -13.77
CA ASP A 63 -0.71 -18.62 -15.10
C ASP A 63 0.71 -18.01 -15.07
N ALA A 64 1.35 -17.99 -16.24
CA ALA A 64 2.70 -17.47 -16.38
C ALA A 64 2.79 -15.98 -15.99
N GLN A 65 1.76 -15.16 -16.28
CA GLN A 65 1.81 -13.73 -15.97
C GLN A 65 1.84 -13.51 -14.45
N THR A 66 1.02 -14.23 -13.70
CA THR A 66 1.02 -14.19 -12.23
C THR A 66 2.38 -14.60 -11.66
N HIS A 67 3.02 -15.64 -12.20
CA HIS A 67 4.37 -16.04 -11.78
C HIS A 67 5.40 -14.93 -11.99
N HIS A 68 5.46 -14.37 -13.20
CA HIS A 68 6.40 -13.28 -13.50
C HIS A 68 6.11 -12.04 -12.67
N ALA A 69 4.84 -11.72 -12.42
CA ALA A 69 4.42 -10.60 -11.57
C ALA A 69 4.94 -10.75 -10.14
N ILE A 70 4.79 -11.94 -9.54
CA ILE A 70 5.29 -12.23 -8.19
C ILE A 70 6.81 -12.07 -8.14
N ILE A 71 7.53 -12.63 -9.12
CA ILE A 71 8.99 -12.51 -9.21
C ILE A 71 9.41 -11.05 -9.36
N LEU A 72 8.75 -10.30 -10.24
CA LEU A 72 9.08 -8.90 -10.50
C LEU A 72 8.86 -8.03 -9.25
N ILE A 73 7.76 -8.23 -8.50
CA ILE A 73 7.53 -7.56 -7.21
C ILE A 73 8.64 -7.91 -6.21
N MET A 74 9.05 -9.18 -6.12
CA MET A 74 10.13 -9.58 -5.20
C MET A 74 11.47 -8.92 -5.55
N LEU A 75 11.77 -8.75 -6.84
CA LEU A 75 13.02 -8.16 -7.31
C LEU A 75 13.04 -6.63 -7.20
N THR A 76 11.89 -5.97 -7.37
CA THR A 76 11.81 -4.50 -7.48
C THR A 76 11.19 -3.82 -6.26
N GLY A 77 10.43 -4.55 -5.44
CA GLY A 77 9.74 -4.00 -4.26
C GLY A 77 8.56 -3.07 -4.58
N VAL A 78 8.14 -2.98 -5.83
CA VAL A 78 6.99 -2.15 -6.25
C VAL A 78 5.69 -2.64 -5.62
N ARG A 79 4.71 -1.74 -5.47
CA ARG A 79 3.39 -2.15 -4.98
C ARG A 79 2.66 -2.93 -6.07
N VAL A 80 1.86 -3.93 -5.67
CA VAL A 80 1.06 -4.73 -6.59
C VAL A 80 0.20 -3.85 -7.51
N SER A 81 -0.41 -2.78 -6.99
CA SER A 81 -1.21 -1.85 -7.78
C SER A 81 -0.41 -1.10 -8.84
N GLU A 82 0.87 -0.78 -8.57
CA GLU A 82 1.76 -0.11 -9.51
C GLU A 82 2.15 -1.07 -10.62
N LEU A 83 2.48 -2.32 -10.28
CA LEU A 83 2.76 -3.36 -11.26
C LEU A 83 1.56 -3.62 -12.18
N LEU A 84 0.35 -3.74 -11.63
CA LEU A 84 -0.85 -4.02 -12.42
C LEU A 84 -1.23 -2.88 -13.37
N GLN A 85 -0.80 -1.65 -13.08
CA GLN A 85 -1.03 -0.47 -13.91
C GLN A 85 0.17 -0.14 -14.82
N ALA A 86 1.23 -0.94 -14.74
CA ALA A 86 2.46 -0.72 -15.48
C ALA A 86 2.22 -0.83 -16.98
N ARG A 87 2.92 -0.01 -17.75
CA ARG A 87 2.82 -0.01 -19.20
C ARG A 87 4.16 -0.30 -19.84
N TRP A 88 4.14 -0.88 -21.03
CA TRP A 88 5.36 -1.27 -21.75
C TRP A 88 6.29 -0.07 -22.05
N ASP A 89 5.77 1.15 -22.17
CA ASP A 89 6.56 2.38 -22.36
C ASP A 89 7.39 2.78 -21.13
N GLU A 90 7.16 2.16 -19.97
CA GLU A 90 7.90 2.41 -18.74
C GLU A 90 9.15 1.53 -18.59
N PHE A 91 9.26 0.45 -19.38
CA PHE A 91 10.33 -0.53 -19.29
C PHE A 91 11.39 -0.26 -20.38
N ASP A 92 12.55 0.20 -19.95
CA ASP A 92 13.77 0.22 -20.76
C ASP A 92 14.53 -1.09 -20.52
N LEU A 93 14.29 -2.08 -21.38
CA LEU A 93 14.89 -3.40 -21.26
C LEU A 93 16.39 -3.38 -21.59
N ASP A 94 16.83 -2.50 -22.49
CA ASP A 94 18.24 -2.35 -22.86
C ASP A 94 19.03 -1.66 -21.75
N GLY A 95 18.44 -0.64 -21.13
CA GLY A 95 18.99 0.05 -19.96
C GLY A 95 18.74 -0.65 -18.63
N HIS A 96 18.02 -1.79 -18.64
CA HIS A 96 17.61 -2.56 -17.46
C HIS A 96 16.90 -1.73 -16.38
N LYS A 97 16.04 -0.80 -16.81
CA LYS A 97 15.35 0.14 -15.94
C LYS A 97 13.84 0.07 -16.12
N TRP A 98 13.14 0.23 -15.01
CA TRP A 98 11.70 0.45 -15.02
C TRP A 98 11.40 1.77 -14.33
N ASN A 99 10.82 2.70 -15.09
CA ASN A 99 10.46 4.04 -14.61
C ASN A 99 8.98 4.07 -14.24
N THR A 100 8.67 3.77 -12.97
CA THR A 100 7.29 3.83 -12.48
C THR A 100 6.80 5.29 -12.41
N ARG A 101 5.67 5.60 -13.05
CA ARG A 101 5.15 6.99 -13.11
C ARG A 101 4.66 7.57 -11.78
N VAL A 102 4.62 6.78 -10.70
CA VAL A 102 3.92 7.15 -9.44
C VAL A 102 4.79 7.97 -8.48
N MET A 103 5.99 8.41 -8.89
CA MET A 103 6.82 9.33 -8.10
C MET A 103 6.55 10.82 -8.34
N ASN A 104 5.59 11.21 -9.19
CA ASN A 104 5.37 12.62 -9.57
C ASN A 104 4.03 13.25 -9.17
N GLU A 105 3.20 12.60 -8.34
CA GLU A 105 1.97 13.21 -7.83
C GLU A 105 1.71 12.83 -6.36
N VAL A 106 2.49 13.40 -5.43
CA VAL A 106 2.04 13.80 -4.08
C VAL A 106 2.82 15.03 -3.64
#